data_AF-A0A9D0X9A5-F1
#
_entry.id   AF-A0A9D0X9A5-F1
#
_cell.length_a   1.000
_cell.length_b   1.000
_cell.length_c   1.000
_cell.angle_alpha   90.00
_cell.angle_beta   90.00
_cell.angle_gamma   90.00
#
_symmetry.space_group_name_H-M   'P 1'
#
loop_
_entity.id
_entity.type
_entity.pdbx_description
1 polymer ?
#
loop_
_entity_poly.entity_id
_entity_poly.type
_entity_poly.pdbx_seq_one_letter_code
_entity_poly.pdbx_strand_id
1 'polypeptide(L)'
;MTAQSGRDMLLKLDQTGAGSFLTVAGLRTRNLSFNAASIDTTDSQSVNRWRELLSGGGVKRASLTGSGVFRDAASDAQIRTLFFAGTIRNWQLILPDFGTIEGPFQIVALEFGADHAGEVTF
;
A
#
# COMPACT_ATOMS: atom_id res chain seq x y z
N MET A 1 -18.83 -10.83 -10.37
CA MET A 1 -18.18 -9.99 -9.33
C MET A 1 -18.85 -10.28 -8.01
N THR A 2 -18.31 -11.23 -7.24
CA THR A 2 -18.80 -11.59 -5.91
C THR A 2 -17.94 -10.87 -4.88
N ALA A 3 -18.57 -10.35 -3.83
CA ALA A 3 -17.86 -9.75 -2.70
C ALA A 3 -16.89 -10.79 -2.12
N GLN A 4 -15.63 -10.41 -1.97
CA GLN A 4 -14.60 -11.29 -1.42
C GLN A 4 -14.45 -11.05 0.08
N SER A 5 -14.32 -12.15 0.82
CA SER A 5 -14.03 -12.10 2.24
C SER A 5 -12.61 -11.55 2.43
N GLY A 6 -12.46 -10.42 3.14
CA GLY A 6 -11.17 -9.86 3.55
C GLY A 6 -10.38 -10.73 4.54
N ARG A 7 -10.68 -12.03 4.63
CA ARG A 7 -10.09 -12.98 5.57
C ARG A 7 -8.72 -13.52 5.12
N ASP A 8 -8.44 -13.53 3.81
CA ASP A 8 -7.23 -14.17 3.25
C ASP A 8 -6.15 -13.14 2.87
N MET A 9 -6.22 -11.98 3.51
CA MET A 9 -5.54 -10.78 3.09
C MET A 9 -4.35 -10.50 4.02
N LEU A 10 -3.13 -10.74 3.51
CA LEU A 10 -1.91 -10.69 4.33
C LEU A 10 -1.01 -9.53 3.94
N LEU A 11 -0.51 -8.84 4.96
CA LEU A 11 0.58 -7.88 4.85
C LEU A 11 1.86 -8.52 5.39
N LYS A 12 2.91 -8.52 4.57
CA LYS A 12 4.22 -9.04 4.93
C LYS A 12 5.31 -7.98 4.81
N LEU A 13 6.24 -8.01 5.74
CA LEU A 13 7.37 -7.10 5.84
C LEU A 13 8.68 -7.87 5.67
N ASP A 14 9.60 -7.30 4.89
CA ASP A 14 11.01 -7.70 4.91
C ASP A 14 11.74 -6.97 6.04
N GLN A 15 11.94 -7.66 7.17
CA GLN A 15 12.53 -7.08 8.38
C GLN A 15 13.99 -6.69 8.20
N THR A 16 14.75 -7.46 7.41
CA THR A 16 16.20 -7.33 7.29
C THR A 16 16.61 -6.64 5.99
N GLY A 17 15.74 -6.58 4.99
CA GLY A 17 16.09 -6.16 3.63
C GLY A 17 16.76 -7.27 2.83
N ALA A 18 16.74 -8.51 3.33
CA ALA A 18 17.36 -9.66 2.70
C ALA A 18 16.37 -10.50 1.86
N GLY A 19 15.14 -10.02 1.68
CA GLY A 19 14.08 -10.71 0.92
C GLY A 19 13.30 -11.75 1.72
N SER A 20 13.41 -11.75 3.07
CA SER A 20 12.63 -12.66 3.92
C SER A 20 11.36 -11.98 4.43
N PHE A 21 10.23 -12.35 3.85
CA PHE A 21 8.94 -11.73 4.15
C PHE A 21 8.21 -12.44 5.29
N LEU A 22 7.95 -11.69 6.37
CA LEU A 22 7.21 -12.15 7.53
C LEU A 22 5.82 -11.52 7.56
N THR A 23 4.79 -12.33 7.77
CA THR A 23 3.41 -11.84 7.96
C THR A 23 3.33 -11.04 9.25
N VAL A 24 3.03 -9.74 9.11
CA VAL A 24 2.95 -8.79 10.23
C VAL A 24 1.52 -8.39 10.57
N ALA A 25 0.60 -8.47 9.60
CA ALA A 25 -0.80 -8.14 9.84
C ALA A 25 -1.76 -8.86 8.88
N GLY A 26 -2.99 -9.07 9.37
CA GLY A 26 -4.15 -9.41 8.55
C GLY A 26 -4.98 -8.16 8.29
N LEU A 27 -5.25 -7.85 7.02
CA LEU A 27 -6.02 -6.66 6.64
C LEU A 27 -7.47 -7.03 6.36
N ARG A 28 -8.43 -6.36 7.02
CA ARG A 28 -9.87 -6.58 6.82
C ARG A 28 -10.44 -5.68 5.73
N THR A 29 -9.97 -4.44 5.63
CA THR A 29 -10.40 -3.48 4.61
C THR A 29 -9.18 -2.87 3.99
N ARG A 30 -9.13 -2.74 2.66
CA ARG A 30 -8.08 -1.97 2.00
C ARG A 30 -8.59 -1.27 0.74
N ASN A 31 -8.11 -0.06 0.54
CA ASN A 31 -8.18 0.67 -0.71
C ASN A 31 -6.77 0.71 -1.31
N LEU A 32 -6.55 -0.04 -2.39
CA LEU A 32 -5.32 -0.01 -3.16
C LEU A 32 -5.55 0.91 -4.37
N SER A 33 -4.83 2.01 -4.42
CA SER A 33 -4.93 2.99 -5.50
C SER A 33 -3.62 3.09 -6.27
N PHE A 34 -3.69 2.89 -7.58
CA PHE A 34 -2.61 3.18 -8.51
C PHE A 34 -2.92 4.48 -9.25
N ASN A 35 -2.05 5.47 -9.09
CA ASN A 35 -2.18 6.77 -9.73
C ASN A 35 -1.04 6.96 -10.72
N ALA A 36 -1.36 7.39 -11.93
CA ALA A 36 -0.38 7.84 -12.91
C ALA A 36 -0.59 9.33 -13.17
N ALA A 37 0.39 10.15 -12.81
CA ALA A 37 0.34 11.57 -13.15
C ALA A 37 0.58 11.73 -14.65
N SER A 38 -0.37 12.24 -15.43
CA SER A 38 -0.14 12.51 -16.86
C SER A 38 0.61 13.83 -17.03
N ILE A 39 1.62 13.84 -17.90
CA ILE A 39 2.32 15.07 -18.27
C ILE A 39 1.66 15.62 -19.53
N ASP A 40 1.18 16.85 -19.43
CA ASP A 40 0.63 17.62 -20.55
C ASP A 40 1.79 18.25 -21.34
N THR A 41 1.75 18.07 -22.67
CA THR A 41 2.74 18.62 -23.61
C THR A 41 2.07 19.42 -24.73
N THR A 42 0.87 19.92 -24.49
CA THR A 42 0.11 20.72 -25.47
C THR A 42 0.86 22.00 -25.82
N ASP A 43 0.95 22.31 -27.11
CA ASP A 43 1.59 23.52 -27.61
C ASP A 43 0.72 24.26 -28.65
N SER A 44 1.22 25.37 -29.18
CA SER A 44 0.48 26.21 -30.16
C SER A 44 0.22 25.54 -31.51
N GLN A 45 0.96 24.49 -31.84
CA GLN A 45 0.87 23.69 -33.06
C GLN A 45 0.01 22.43 -32.86
N SER A 46 -0.49 22.19 -31.65
CA SER A 46 -1.34 21.04 -31.36
C SER A 46 -2.56 20.98 -32.28
N VAL A 47 -2.66 19.88 -33.03
CA VAL A 47 -3.65 19.71 -34.10
C VAL A 47 -5.04 19.81 -33.51
N ASN A 48 -5.87 20.67 -34.10
CA ASN A 48 -7.26 20.91 -33.67
C ASN A 48 -7.39 21.28 -32.17
N ARG A 49 -6.32 21.79 -31.54
CA ARG A 49 -6.27 22.19 -30.12
C ARG A 49 -6.59 21.05 -29.14
N TRP A 50 -6.32 19.81 -29.51
CA TRP A 50 -6.45 18.69 -28.57
C TRP A 50 -5.33 18.73 -27.53
N ARG A 51 -5.64 18.26 -26.33
CA ARG A 51 -4.64 18.08 -25.28
C ARG A 51 -3.72 16.92 -25.66
N GLU A 52 -2.43 17.19 -25.71
CA GLU A 52 -1.39 16.18 -25.96
C GLU A 52 -0.76 15.74 -24.64
N LEU A 53 -0.63 14.43 -24.45
CA LEU A 53 -0.03 13.85 -23.25
C LEU A 53 1.24 13.09 -23.62
N LEU A 54 2.30 13.29 -22.84
CA LEU A 54 3.53 12.52 -22.98
C LEU A 54 3.33 11.11 -22.43
N SER A 55 3.32 10.12 -23.32
CA SER A 55 3.25 8.70 -22.94
C SER A 55 4.48 8.32 -22.11
N GLY A 56 4.26 7.69 -20.96
CA GLY A 56 5.33 7.16 -20.11
C GLY A 56 6.15 8.19 -19.32
N GLY A 57 5.97 9.50 -19.54
CA GLY A 57 6.67 10.53 -18.76
C GLY A 57 6.13 10.71 -17.33
N GLY A 58 4.91 10.24 -17.08
CA GLY A 58 4.21 10.37 -15.82
C GLY A 58 4.78 9.55 -14.66
N VAL A 59 4.94 10.17 -13.48
CA VAL A 59 5.28 9.43 -12.26
C VAL A 59 4.09 8.55 -11.87
N LYS A 60 4.34 7.24 -11.79
CA LYS A 60 3.39 6.26 -11.27
C LYS A 60 3.58 6.15 -9.75
N ARG A 61 2.48 6.25 -9.01
CA ARG A 61 2.43 6.08 -7.56
C ARG A 61 1.44 4.99 -7.21
N ALA A 62 1.83 4.10 -6.31
CA ALA A 62 0.90 3.20 -5.64
C ALA A 62 0.74 3.67 -4.19
N SER A 63 -0.49 3.72 -3.70
CA SER A 63 -0.78 3.92 -2.29
C SER A 63 -1.77 2.87 -1.81
N LEU A 64 -1.52 2.38 -0.60
CA LEU A 64 -2.36 1.42 0.08
C LEU A 64 -2.84 2.07 1.37
N THR A 65 -4.15 2.05 1.58
CA THR A 65 -4.77 2.36 2.87
C THR A 65 -5.56 1.14 3.28
N GLY A 66 -5.52 0.76 4.54
CA GLY A 66 -6.33 -0.34 5.02
C GLY A 66 -6.34 -0.42 6.53
N SER A 67 -7.32 -1.14 7.04
CA SER A 67 -7.44 -1.43 8.46
C SER A 67 -7.34 -2.93 8.73
N GLY A 68 -6.78 -3.27 9.88
CA GLY A 68 -6.48 -4.66 10.20
C GLY A 68 -6.12 -4.90 11.65
N VAL A 69 -5.65 -6.13 11.90
CA VAL A 69 -5.12 -6.55 13.19
C VAL A 69 -3.69 -7.04 13.01
N PHE A 70 -2.80 -6.65 13.92
CA PHE A 70 -1.44 -7.15 13.93
C PHE A 70 -1.41 -8.63 14.28
N ARG A 71 -0.42 -9.35 13.75
CA ARG A 71 -0.21 -10.76 14.09
C ARG A 71 0.18 -10.93 15.55
N ASP A 72 1.08 -10.08 16.04
CA ASP A 72 1.64 -10.13 17.39
C ASP A 72 2.24 -8.75 17.79
N ALA A 73 2.62 -8.63 19.07
CA ALA A 73 3.20 -7.41 19.62
C ALA A 73 4.58 -7.06 19.02
N ALA A 74 5.32 -8.04 18.52
CA ALA A 74 6.61 -7.80 17.88
C ALA A 74 6.44 -7.14 16.51
N SER A 75 5.45 -7.58 15.73
CA SER A 75 5.06 -7.02 14.44
C SER A 75 4.61 -5.56 14.60
N ASP A 76 3.80 -5.29 15.62
CA ASP A 76 3.38 -3.93 16.00
C ASP A 76 4.59 -3.03 16.34
N ALA A 77 5.48 -3.50 17.22
CA ALA A 77 6.69 -2.74 17.58
C ALA A 77 7.59 -2.41 16.37
N GLN A 78 7.74 -3.35 15.44
CA GLN A 78 8.51 -3.14 14.22
C GLN A 78 7.87 -2.11 13.29
N ILE A 79 6.55 -2.20 13.06
CA ILE A 79 5.81 -1.28 12.21
C ILE A 79 5.90 0.14 12.76
N ARG A 80 5.72 0.32 14.08
CA ARG A 80 5.96 1.61 14.74
C ARG A 80 7.38 2.12 14.54
N THR A 81 8.38 1.26 14.73
CA THR A 81 9.79 1.64 14.56
C THR A 81 10.06 2.13 13.13
N LEU A 82 9.55 1.42 12.12
CA LEU A 82 9.70 1.82 10.72
C LEU A 82 8.99 3.13 10.39
N PHE A 83 7.78 3.32 10.93
CA PHE A 83 7.01 4.54 10.77
C PHE A 83 7.76 5.76 11.34
N PHE A 84 8.19 5.71 12.60
CA PHE A 84 8.90 6.83 13.24
C PHE A 84 10.28 7.08 12.62
N ALA A 85 10.96 6.05 12.13
CA ALA A 85 12.22 6.20 11.41
C ALA A 85 12.04 6.65 9.96
N GLY A 86 10.80 6.76 9.45
CA GLY A 86 10.51 7.08 8.04
C GLY A 86 11.17 6.11 7.05
N THR A 87 11.40 4.87 7.47
CA THR A 87 12.24 3.93 6.70
C THR A 87 11.45 3.30 5.57
N ILE A 88 12.03 3.31 4.38
CA ILE A 88 11.49 2.59 3.21
C ILE A 88 11.97 1.14 3.29
N ARG A 89 11.03 0.19 3.20
CA ARG A 89 11.32 -1.24 3.17
C ARG A 89 10.53 -1.94 2.09
N ASN A 90 10.95 -3.15 1.73
CA ASN A 90 10.19 -3.99 0.84
C ASN A 90 8.99 -4.58 1.59
N TRP A 91 7.82 -4.42 1.01
CA TRP A 91 6.58 -4.98 1.49
C TRP A 91 6.03 -5.94 0.47
N GLN A 92 5.38 -6.98 0.96
CA GLN A 92 4.67 -7.92 0.13
C GLN A 92 3.22 -7.99 0.60
N LEU A 93 2.31 -7.64 -0.31
CA LEU A 93 0.89 -7.58 -0.08
C LEU A 93 0.21 -8.68 -0.89
N ILE A 94 -0.42 -9.61 -0.18
CA ILE A 94 -1.15 -10.71 -0.81
C ILE A 94 -2.63 -10.33 -0.88
N LEU A 95 -3.16 -10.33 -2.10
CA LEU A 95 -4.57 -10.14 -2.41
C LEU A 95 -5.11 -11.41 -3.06
N PRO A 96 -6.25 -11.94 -2.59
CA PRO A 96 -6.98 -12.96 -3.34
C PRO A 96 -7.30 -12.45 -4.75
N ASP A 97 -7.14 -13.32 -5.75
CA ASP A 97 -7.38 -13.12 -7.19
C ASP A 97 -6.61 -12.01 -7.92
N PHE A 98 -6.12 -10.97 -7.24
CA PHE A 98 -5.24 -9.95 -7.82
C PHE A 98 -3.77 -10.39 -7.82
N GLY A 99 -3.39 -11.24 -6.86
CA GLY A 99 -2.04 -11.75 -6.71
C GLY A 99 -1.21 -10.99 -5.67
N THR A 100 0.11 -11.03 -5.84
CA THR A 100 1.06 -10.49 -4.89
C THR A 100 1.67 -9.19 -5.42
N ILE A 101 1.55 -8.12 -4.64
CA ILE A 101 2.23 -6.85 -4.91
C ILE A 101 3.46 -6.80 -4.03
N GLU A 102 4.62 -6.59 -4.64
CA GLU A 102 5.89 -6.51 -3.95
C GLU A 102 6.64 -5.26 -4.37
N GLY A 103 7.23 -4.57 -3.40
CA GLY A 103 8.08 -3.42 -3.69
C GLY A 103 8.39 -2.56 -2.48
N PRO A 104 9.21 -1.52 -2.66
CA PRO A 104 9.54 -0.58 -1.61
C PRO A 104 8.34 0.32 -1.31
N PHE A 105 7.88 0.31 -0.05
CA PHE A 105 6.87 1.23 0.45
C PHE A 105 7.34 1.87 1.76
N GLN A 106 6.87 3.09 1.98
CA GLN A 106 7.01 3.82 3.24
C GLN A 106 5.65 3.87 3.94
N ILE A 107 5.64 3.70 5.25
CA ILE A 107 4.45 3.95 6.07
C ILE A 107 4.33 5.46 6.26
N VAL A 108 3.27 6.06 5.72
CA VAL A 108 3.04 7.52 5.78
C VAL A 108 1.99 7.91 6.82
N ALA A 109 1.15 6.97 7.24
CA ALA A 109 0.16 7.15 8.29
C ALA A 109 0.02 5.83 9.06
N LEU A 110 -0.08 5.92 10.38
CA LEU A 110 -0.34 4.81 11.28
C LEU A 110 -1.30 5.30 12.36
N GLU A 111 -2.52 4.76 12.37
CA GLU A 111 -3.57 5.10 13.32
C GLU A 111 -3.90 3.87 14.15
N PHE A 112 -4.30 4.05 15.41
CA PHE A 112 -4.71 2.94 16.27
C PHE A 112 -6.16 3.16 16.68
N GLY A 113 -7.01 2.19 16.38
CA GLY A 113 -8.39 2.13 16.80
C GLY A 113 -8.56 1.06 17.89
N ALA A 114 -9.34 1.36 18.92
CA ALA A 114 -9.78 0.35 19.88
C ALA A 114 -11.29 0.50 20.06
N ASP A 115 -12.03 -0.53 19.67
CA ASP A 115 -13.44 -0.61 20.02
C ASP A 115 -13.56 -1.08 21.47
N HIS A 116 -14.42 -0.44 22.26
CA HIS A 116 -14.58 -0.73 23.69
C HIS A 116 -15.05 -2.19 23.97
N ALA A 117 -15.50 -2.90 22.94
CA ALA A 117 -15.92 -4.30 22.97
C ALA A 117 -15.20 -5.18 21.91
N GLY A 118 -14.16 -4.67 21.25
CA GLY A 118 -13.52 -5.28 20.09
C GLY A 118 -12.00 -5.45 20.23
N GLU A 119 -11.40 -6.07 19.20
CA GLU A 119 -9.95 -6.21 19.07
C GLU A 119 -9.32 -4.85 18.69
N VAL A 120 -8.09 -4.59 19.15
CA VAL A 120 -7.32 -3.40 18.73
C VAL A 120 -7.03 -3.48 17.24
N THR A 121 -7.44 -2.45 16.50
CA THR A 121 -7.24 -2.30 15.07
C THR A 121 -6.21 -1.21 14.78
N PHE A 122 -5.64 -1.25 13.58
CA PHE A 122 -4.81 -0.20 13.01
C PHE A 122 -5.27 0.12 11.59
#